data_AF-A0A7C7SI72-F1
#
_entry.id   AF-A0A7C7SI72-F1
#
_cell.length_a   1.000
_cell.length_b   1.000
_cell.length_c   1.000
_cell.angle_alpha   90.00
_cell.angle_beta   90.00
_cell.angle_gamma   90.00
#
_symmetry.space_group_name_H-M   'P 1'
#
loop_
_entity.id
_entity.type
_entity.pdbx_description
1 polymer ?
#
loop_
_entity_poly.entity_id
_entity_poly.type
_entity_poly.pdbx_seq_one_letter_code
_entity_poly.pdbx_strand_id
1 'polypeptide(L)'
;MSDPAQRNDVPATTVAGADRAAKIEQLLLSGLDRYVQGQFDRAVDVWTRVLFLDQTHAGARAYIKRAREAMAERLRESEALLHAGVDACERGEAVEARALLTKAIERGGANDEVLAALDRVERLGVVTPTASGDAVRRRGRVRHPRHDVGRVVPRGPRRPSALWLLPLVVTAAVTAYFVGGWASSELGPMDARPRGAVSVSLESVEPLPVPSVPELALRRAEALADEGRVSEALGVLATVGRGAGVGQGLEALRGQLQRRLVDGVTAGDRGTLRSTDAAPTGRPTP
;
A
#
# COMPACT_ATOMS: atom_id res chain seq x y z
N MET A 1 5.53 -7.47 -67.86
CA MET A 1 5.11 -8.55 -66.94
C MET A 1 5.02 -7.92 -65.56
N SER A 2 3.79 -7.66 -65.11
CA SER A 2 3.45 -7.18 -63.76
C SER A 2 3.98 -8.18 -62.71
N ASP A 3 4.44 -7.75 -61.54
CA ASP A 3 3.54 -7.45 -60.42
C ASP A 3 4.25 -6.63 -59.31
N PRO A 4 3.79 -5.41 -58.99
CA PRO A 4 4.20 -4.65 -57.80
C PRO A 4 3.08 -4.57 -56.74
N ALA A 5 2.36 -5.65 -56.45
CA ALA A 5 1.28 -5.66 -55.46
C ALA A 5 1.45 -6.74 -54.38
N GLN A 6 2.55 -6.67 -53.63
CA GLN A 6 2.62 -7.31 -52.31
C GLN A 6 3.02 -6.28 -51.24
N ARG A 7 2.20 -5.22 -51.14
CA ARG A 7 2.13 -4.44 -49.89
C ARG A 7 1.51 -5.34 -48.85
N ASN A 8 2.32 -5.78 -47.91
CA ASN A 8 1.89 -6.43 -46.68
C ASN A 8 1.07 -5.44 -45.84
N ASP A 9 -0.18 -5.21 -46.22
CA ASP A 9 -1.14 -4.47 -45.41
C ASP A 9 -1.64 -5.42 -44.32
N VAL A 10 -0.85 -5.57 -43.26
CA VAL A 10 -1.33 -6.17 -42.02
C VAL A 10 -2.55 -5.34 -41.59
N PRO A 11 -3.73 -5.94 -41.42
CA PRO A 11 -4.93 -5.17 -41.12
C PRO A 11 -4.71 -4.34 -39.86
N ALA A 12 -4.94 -3.03 -39.96
CA ALA A 12 -4.68 -2.05 -38.90
C ALA A 12 -5.30 -2.44 -37.54
N THR A 13 -6.39 -3.22 -37.57
CA THR A 13 -7.07 -3.79 -36.40
C THR A 13 -6.16 -4.72 -35.58
N THR A 14 -5.28 -5.50 -36.21
CA THR A 14 -4.39 -6.45 -35.52
C THR A 14 -3.27 -5.73 -34.79
N VAL A 15 -2.70 -4.69 -35.41
CA VAL A 15 -1.66 -3.86 -34.80
C VAL A 15 -2.24 -3.10 -33.60
N ALA A 16 -3.42 -2.48 -33.76
CA ALA A 16 -4.11 -1.80 -32.66
C ALA A 16 -4.50 -2.74 -31.50
N GLY A 17 -4.81 -4.00 -31.79
CA GLY A 17 -5.06 -5.03 -30.78
C GLY A 17 -3.80 -5.42 -30.01
N ALA A 18 -2.67 -5.60 -30.71
CA ALA A 18 -1.37 -5.89 -30.08
C ALA A 18 -0.89 -4.73 -29.20
N ASP A 19 -1.02 -3.49 -29.67
CA ASP A 19 -0.67 -2.29 -28.91
C ASP A 19 -1.53 -2.16 -27.65
N ARG A 20 -2.84 -2.47 -27.75
CA ARG A 20 -3.75 -2.50 -26.60
C ARG A 20 -3.33 -3.56 -25.59
N ALA A 21 -3.00 -4.77 -26.04
CA ALA A 21 -2.56 -5.86 -25.17
C ALA A 21 -1.25 -5.51 -24.44
N ALA A 22 -0.25 -4.96 -25.15
CA ALA A 22 0.98 -4.47 -24.55
C ALA A 22 0.72 -3.37 -23.52
N LYS A 23 -0.24 -2.47 -23.79
CA LYS A 23 -0.62 -1.41 -22.85
C LYS A 23 -1.29 -1.95 -21.59
N ILE A 24 -2.16 -2.94 -21.75
CA ILE A 24 -2.80 -3.64 -20.63
C ILE A 24 -1.74 -4.26 -19.72
N GLU A 25 -0.78 -5.00 -20.29
CA GLU A 25 0.30 -5.64 -19.53
C GLU A 25 1.15 -4.61 -18.78
N GLN A 26 1.53 -3.51 -19.44
CA GLN A 26 2.27 -2.42 -18.80
C GLN A 26 1.52 -1.84 -17.59
N LEU A 27 0.21 -1.63 -17.72
CA LEU A 27 -0.63 -1.11 -16.63
C LEU A 27 -0.75 -2.13 -15.49
N LEU A 28 -0.91 -3.42 -15.80
CA LEU A 28 -0.96 -4.47 -14.78
C LEU A 28 0.33 -4.50 -13.94
N LEU A 29 1.49 -4.49 -14.61
CA LEU A 29 2.79 -4.46 -13.95
C LEU A 29 3.02 -3.17 -13.15
N SER A 30 2.60 -2.01 -13.67
CA SER A 30 2.71 -0.74 -12.95
C SER A 30 1.82 -0.70 -11.71
N GLY A 31 0.60 -1.24 -11.79
CA GLY A 31 -0.29 -1.35 -10.62
C GLY A 31 0.25 -2.31 -9.57
N LEU A 32 0.90 -3.39 -10.01
CA LEU A 32 1.53 -4.35 -9.10
C LEU A 32 2.70 -3.73 -8.31
N ASP A 33 3.54 -2.92 -8.96
CA ASP A 33 4.63 -2.19 -8.28
C ASP A 33 4.09 -1.28 -7.15
N ARG A 34 2.99 -0.58 -7.42
CA ARG A 34 2.31 0.26 -6.41
C ARG A 34 1.71 -0.57 -5.29
N TYR A 35 1.11 -1.72 -5.62
CA TYR A 35 0.54 -2.62 -4.64
C TYR A 35 1.60 -3.13 -3.66
N VAL A 36 2.77 -3.57 -4.15
CA VAL A 36 3.85 -4.06 -3.28
C VAL A 36 4.48 -2.95 -2.44
N GLN A 37 4.42 -1.69 -2.91
CA GLN A 37 4.80 -0.50 -2.13
C GLN A 37 3.73 -0.08 -1.10
N GLY A 38 2.63 -0.84 -0.96
CA GLY A 38 1.53 -0.52 -0.04
C GLY A 38 0.64 0.66 -0.49
N GLN A 39 0.83 1.16 -1.71
CA GLN A 39 0.04 2.25 -2.29
C GLN A 39 -1.23 1.71 -2.95
N PHE A 40 -2.13 1.12 -2.15
CA PHE A 40 -3.29 0.39 -2.64
C PHE A 40 -4.26 1.25 -3.47
N ASP A 41 -4.53 2.50 -3.07
CA ASP A 41 -5.39 3.42 -3.84
C ASP A 41 -4.83 3.63 -5.25
N ARG A 42 -3.55 3.95 -5.35
CA ARG A 42 -2.89 4.19 -6.64
C ARG A 42 -2.81 2.91 -7.49
N ALA A 43 -2.72 1.74 -6.87
CA ALA A 43 -2.77 0.47 -7.59
C ALA A 43 -4.16 0.24 -8.20
N VAL A 44 -5.23 0.52 -7.44
CA VAL A 44 -6.62 0.47 -7.94
C VAL A 44 -6.84 1.43 -9.09
N ASP A 45 -6.34 2.67 -9.01
CA ASP A 45 -6.45 3.64 -10.09
C ASP A 45 -5.83 3.12 -11.40
N VAL A 46 -4.62 2.55 -11.32
CA VAL A 46 -3.92 2.01 -12.48
C VAL A 46 -4.67 0.82 -13.09
N TRP A 47 -5.14 -0.12 -12.28
CA TRP A 47 -5.90 -1.27 -12.79
C TRP A 47 -7.29 -0.89 -13.29
N THR A 48 -7.89 0.18 -12.79
CA THR A 48 -9.15 0.71 -13.35
C THR A 48 -8.94 1.20 -14.78
N ARG A 49 -7.74 1.70 -15.13
CA ARG A 49 -7.37 2.03 -16.52
C ARG A 49 -7.31 0.81 -17.42
N VAL A 50 -6.97 -0.37 -16.89
CA VAL A 50 -7.08 -1.64 -17.64
C VAL A 50 -8.53 -1.92 -17.98
N LEU A 51 -9.45 -1.71 -17.03
CA LEU A 51 -10.88 -1.93 -17.26
C LEU A 51 -11.50 -0.95 -18.28
N PHE A 52 -10.90 0.22 -18.48
CA PHE A 52 -11.30 1.10 -19.59
C PHE A 52 -10.83 0.59 -20.96
N LEU A 53 -9.73 -0.16 -21.03
CA LEU A 53 -9.23 -0.77 -22.28
C LEU A 53 -9.92 -2.11 -22.59
N ASP A 54 -10.17 -2.89 -21.54
CA ASP A 54 -10.92 -4.15 -21.58
C ASP A 54 -11.78 -4.27 -20.31
N GLN A 55 -13.06 -3.93 -20.45
CA GLN A 55 -14.03 -3.98 -19.37
C GLN A 55 -14.19 -5.39 -18.79
N THR A 56 -13.86 -6.43 -19.55
CA THR A 56 -13.97 -7.85 -19.19
C THR A 56 -12.65 -8.48 -18.74
N HIS A 57 -11.61 -7.68 -18.47
CA HIS A 57 -10.33 -8.20 -17.99
C HIS A 57 -10.40 -8.81 -16.57
N ALA A 58 -10.31 -10.14 -16.47
CA ALA A 58 -10.43 -10.86 -15.19
C ALA A 58 -9.31 -10.52 -14.18
N GLY A 59 -8.06 -10.46 -14.63
CA GLY A 59 -6.90 -10.17 -13.76
C GLY A 59 -6.99 -8.82 -13.04
N ALA A 60 -7.25 -7.73 -13.77
CA ALA A 60 -7.45 -6.40 -13.19
C ALA A 60 -8.58 -6.36 -12.14
N ARG A 61 -9.71 -7.03 -12.38
CA ARG A 61 -10.80 -7.13 -11.37
C ARG A 61 -10.36 -7.85 -10.11
N ALA A 62 -9.66 -8.97 -10.25
CA ALA A 62 -9.14 -9.73 -9.11
C ALA A 62 -8.14 -8.89 -8.30
N TYR A 63 -7.26 -8.15 -8.96
CA TYR A 63 -6.29 -7.27 -8.31
C TYR A 63 -6.94 -6.09 -7.60
N ILE A 64 -7.93 -5.43 -8.21
CA ILE A 64 -8.69 -4.36 -7.57
C ILE A 64 -9.41 -4.88 -6.31
N LYS A 65 -10.03 -6.07 -6.39
CA LYS A 65 -10.67 -6.70 -5.23
C LYS A 65 -9.67 -6.91 -4.09
N ARG A 66 -8.51 -7.51 -4.39
CA ARG A 66 -7.47 -7.79 -3.40
C ARG A 66 -6.87 -6.52 -2.78
N ALA A 67 -6.67 -5.45 -3.57
CA ALA A 67 -6.23 -4.17 -3.02
C ALA A 67 -7.25 -3.54 -2.07
N ARG A 68 -8.55 -3.65 -2.39
CA ARG A 68 -9.62 -3.18 -1.48
C ARG A 68 -9.68 -3.99 -0.19
N GLU A 69 -9.48 -5.30 -0.26
CA GLU A 69 -9.37 -6.15 0.95
C GLU A 69 -8.17 -5.73 1.81
N ALA A 70 -7.01 -5.47 1.20
CA ALA A 70 -5.83 -5.00 1.91
C ALA A 70 -6.02 -3.60 2.55
N MET A 71 -6.75 -2.70 1.88
CA MET A 71 -7.15 -1.40 2.46
C MET A 71 -8.07 -1.58 3.67
N ALA A 72 -9.07 -2.45 3.54
CA ALA A 72 -9.99 -2.72 4.65
C ALA A 72 -9.26 -3.30 5.87
N GLU A 73 -8.26 -4.16 5.66
CA GLU A 73 -7.46 -4.69 6.76
C GLU A 73 -6.60 -3.62 7.42
N ARG A 74 -5.93 -2.76 6.64
CA ARG A 74 -5.19 -1.62 7.17
C ARG A 74 -6.06 -0.66 7.98
N LEU A 75 -7.30 -0.47 7.57
CA LEU A 75 -8.26 0.35 8.31
C LEU A 75 -8.66 -0.32 9.63
N ARG A 76 -8.92 -1.63 9.66
CA ARG A 76 -9.17 -2.35 10.91
C ARG A 76 -7.99 -2.26 11.88
N GLU A 77 -6.77 -2.42 11.39
CA GLU A 77 -5.57 -2.27 12.20
C GLU A 77 -5.44 -0.84 12.76
N SER A 78 -5.73 0.19 11.96
CA SER A 78 -5.66 1.56 12.42
C SER A 78 -6.75 1.90 13.44
N GLU A 79 -7.97 1.39 13.27
CA GLU A 79 -9.07 1.52 14.23
C GLU A 79 -8.74 0.81 15.56
N ALA A 80 -8.17 -0.40 15.52
CA ALA A 80 -7.74 -1.11 16.71
C ALA A 80 -6.65 -0.33 17.48
N LEU A 81 -5.71 0.28 16.76
CA LEU A 81 -4.67 1.14 17.34
C LEU A 81 -5.25 2.43 17.92
N LEU A 82 -6.26 3.03 17.27
CA LEU A 82 -6.98 4.18 17.78
C LEU A 82 -7.63 3.85 19.12
N HIS A 83 -8.38 2.75 19.19
CA HIS A 83 -9.03 2.33 20.44
C HIS A 83 -8.01 2.09 21.56
N ALA A 84 -6.94 1.34 21.29
CA ALA A 84 -5.89 1.11 22.27
C ALA A 84 -5.20 2.41 22.72
N GLY A 85 -5.01 3.37 21.78
CA GLY A 85 -4.45 4.67 22.07
C GLY A 85 -5.36 5.54 22.95
N VAL A 86 -6.67 5.50 22.72
CA VAL A 86 -7.67 6.17 23.56
C VAL A 86 -7.69 5.57 24.96
N ASP A 87 -7.69 4.25 25.09
CA ASP A 87 -7.63 3.58 26.40
C ASP A 87 -6.36 3.98 27.18
N ALA A 88 -5.22 4.09 26.49
CA ALA A 88 -3.98 4.58 27.10
C ALA A 88 -4.07 6.06 27.53
N CYS A 89 -4.78 6.90 26.78
CA CYS A 89 -5.07 8.28 27.19
C CYS A 89 -5.86 8.31 28.50
N GLU A 90 -6.88 7.45 28.62
CA GLU A 90 -7.75 7.38 29.80
C GLU A 90 -6.99 6.90 31.03
N ARG A 91 -5.98 6.04 30.86
CA ARG A 91 -5.04 5.64 31.92
C ARG A 91 -4.00 6.71 32.27
N GLY A 92 -3.89 7.78 31.49
CA GLY A 92 -2.89 8.83 31.66
C GLY A 92 -1.50 8.47 31.12
N GLU A 93 -1.39 7.39 30.34
CA GLU A 93 -0.14 6.89 29.75
C GLU A 93 0.18 7.66 28.45
N ALA A 94 0.48 8.95 28.58
CA ALA A 94 0.59 9.87 27.44
C ALA A 94 1.64 9.43 26.37
N VAL A 95 2.75 8.83 26.79
CA VAL A 95 3.81 8.37 25.87
C VAL A 95 3.34 7.19 25.04
N GLU A 96 2.68 6.22 25.66
CA GLU A 96 2.15 5.03 25.01
C GLU A 96 0.99 5.38 24.08
N ALA A 97 0.05 6.22 24.56
CA ALA A 97 -1.05 6.73 23.77
C ALA A 97 -0.56 7.42 22.49
N ARG A 98 0.45 8.30 22.60
CA ARG A 98 1.04 8.97 21.43
C ARG A 98 1.62 7.97 20.43
N ALA A 99 2.33 6.95 20.91
CA ALA A 99 2.93 5.95 20.05
C ALA A 99 1.86 5.14 19.29
N LEU A 100 0.80 4.70 19.98
CA LEU A 100 -0.30 3.94 19.37
C LEU A 100 -1.06 4.78 18.33
N LEU A 101 -1.39 6.02 18.66
CA LEU A 101 -2.10 6.94 17.76
C LEU A 101 -1.25 7.32 16.54
N THR A 102 0.06 7.53 16.72
CA THR A 102 0.99 7.76 15.59
C THR A 102 1.00 6.56 14.65
N LYS A 103 1.07 5.34 15.20
CA LYS A 103 1.01 4.10 14.41
C LYS A 103 -0.34 3.94 13.69
N ALA A 104 -1.44 4.37 14.29
CA ALA A 104 -2.75 4.38 13.63
C ALA A 104 -2.74 5.25 12.36
N ILE A 105 -2.13 6.44 12.43
CA ILE A 105 -1.96 7.34 11.27
C ILE A 105 -1.10 6.68 10.19
N GLU A 106 0.04 6.08 10.57
CA GLU A 106 0.92 5.38 9.62
C GLU A 106 0.21 4.23 8.88
N ARG A 107 -0.73 3.54 9.55
CA ARG A 107 -1.54 2.48 8.94
C ARG A 107 -2.64 3.00 8.03
N GLY A 108 -2.92 4.30 8.04
CA GLY A 108 -3.90 4.96 7.16
C GLY A 108 -5.15 5.45 7.88
N GLY A 109 -5.21 5.37 9.22
CA GLY A 109 -6.29 5.92 10.03
C GLY A 109 -6.11 7.40 10.34
N ALA A 110 -5.75 8.23 9.37
CA ALA A 110 -5.62 9.68 9.56
C ALA A 110 -7.00 10.36 9.58
N ASN A 111 -7.83 9.97 10.55
CA ASN A 111 -9.20 10.43 10.71
C ASN A 111 -9.27 11.49 11.81
N ASP A 112 -10.31 12.35 11.79
CA ASP A 112 -10.51 13.43 12.77
C ASP A 112 -10.44 12.94 14.23
N GLU A 113 -10.89 11.71 14.48
CA GLU A 113 -10.85 11.07 15.81
C GLU A 113 -9.42 10.83 16.31
N VAL A 114 -8.51 10.35 15.45
CA VAL A 114 -7.11 10.09 15.82
C VAL A 114 -6.39 11.41 16.09
N LEU A 115 -6.69 12.46 15.31
CA LEU A 115 -6.14 13.80 15.52
C LEU A 115 -6.66 14.42 16.83
N ALA A 116 -7.96 14.29 17.12
CA ALA A 116 -8.55 14.75 18.37
C ALA A 116 -7.98 14.01 19.60
N ALA A 117 -7.72 12.70 19.47
CA ALA A 117 -7.06 11.92 20.50
C ALA A 117 -5.61 12.37 20.72
N LEU A 118 -4.86 12.68 19.65
CA LEU A 118 -3.50 13.23 19.77
C LEU A 118 -3.48 14.60 20.45
N ASP A 119 -4.37 15.52 20.08
CA ASP A 119 -4.48 16.83 20.76
C ASP A 119 -4.75 16.65 22.26
N ARG A 120 -5.58 15.67 22.63
CA ARG A 120 -5.83 15.32 24.03
C ARG A 120 -4.54 14.83 24.73
N VAL A 121 -3.77 13.96 24.10
CA VAL A 121 -2.48 13.47 24.63
C VAL A 121 -1.49 14.62 24.82
N GLU A 122 -1.41 15.54 23.86
CA GLU A 122 -0.52 16.70 23.94
C GLU A 122 -0.88 17.60 25.12
N ARG A 123 -2.18 17.84 25.37
CA ARG A 123 -2.63 18.59 26.56
C ARG A 123 -2.26 17.88 27.87
N LEU A 124 -2.37 16.55 27.92
CA LEU A 124 -1.95 15.76 29.09
C LEU A 124 -0.44 15.86 29.33
N GLY A 125 0.36 15.82 28.26
CA GLY A 125 1.81 16.00 28.33
C GLY A 125 2.26 17.39 28.82
N VAL A 126 1.54 18.44 28.45
CA VAL A 126 1.82 19.82 28.90
C VAL A 126 1.48 20.03 30.38
N VAL A 127 0.49 19.30 30.92
CA VAL A 127 0.11 19.35 32.35
C VAL A 127 1.04 18.48 33.22
N THR A 128 1.89 17.65 32.61
CA THR A 128 2.97 16.91 33.28
C THR A 128 4.36 17.50 33.00
N PRO A 129 4.63 18.79 33.26
CA PRO A 129 5.99 19.28 33.21
C PRO A 129 6.72 18.74 34.45
N THR A 130 7.56 17.73 34.24
CA THR A 130 8.77 17.49 35.04
C THR A 130 8.60 17.61 36.57
N ALA A 131 7.99 16.60 37.20
CA ALA A 131 8.27 16.29 38.61
C ALA A 131 9.69 15.69 38.82
N SER A 132 10.56 15.75 37.80
CA SER A 132 11.90 15.14 37.80
C SER A 132 13.02 16.11 37.40
N GLY A 133 12.81 17.42 37.55
CA GLY A 133 13.82 18.46 37.21
C GLY A 133 14.38 19.29 38.37
N ASP A 134 13.64 19.50 39.46
CA ASP A 134 13.99 20.53 40.46
C ASP A 134 14.47 20.01 41.84
N ALA A 135 14.65 18.70 42.00
CA ALA A 135 15.11 18.14 43.29
C ALA A 135 16.64 18.25 43.54
N VAL A 136 17.43 18.75 42.59
CA VAL A 136 18.88 18.91 42.73
C VAL A 136 19.31 20.36 42.47
N ARG A 137 18.93 21.28 43.37
CA ARG A 137 19.69 22.52 43.69
C ARG A 137 19.05 23.32 44.83
N ARG A 138 18.92 22.73 46.02
CA ARG A 138 18.84 23.53 47.26
C ARG A 138 19.67 22.89 48.38
N ARG A 139 20.98 23.04 48.27
CA ARG A 139 21.86 23.13 49.44
C ARG A 139 22.63 24.44 49.36
N GLY A 140 22.41 25.29 50.36
CA GLY A 140 23.29 26.41 50.68
C GLY A 140 22.79 27.79 50.27
N ARG A 141 21.84 28.38 51.01
CA ARG A 141 22.04 29.77 51.43
C ARG A 141 21.30 30.10 52.72
N VAL A 142 22.10 30.57 53.66
CA VAL A 142 21.75 30.98 55.02
C VAL A 142 20.89 32.25 55.00
N ARG A 143 19.89 32.23 55.89
CA ARG A 143 19.06 33.32 56.46
C ARG A 143 19.45 34.77 56.13
N HIS A 144 18.43 35.59 55.88
CA HIS A 144 18.19 36.89 56.53
C HIS A 144 16.67 37.09 56.71
N PRO A 145 16.15 37.46 57.90
CA PRO A 145 14.76 37.82 58.07
C PRO A 145 14.59 39.35 58.01
N ARG A 146 13.51 39.83 57.38
CA ARG A 146 12.84 41.08 57.77
C ARG A 146 11.44 41.19 57.14
N HIS A 147 10.54 41.65 58.01
CA HIS A 147 9.14 42.03 57.84
C HIS A 147 8.76 42.66 56.49
N ASP A 148 7.56 42.35 55.98
CA ASP A 148 6.49 43.36 55.97
C ASP A 148 5.08 42.76 55.79
N VAL A 149 4.11 43.56 56.21
CA VAL A 149 2.73 43.30 56.57
C VAL A 149 1.78 43.39 55.38
N GLY A 150 0.74 42.55 55.39
CA GLY A 150 -0.59 42.93 54.93
C GLY A 150 -0.93 42.72 53.45
N ARG A 151 -1.78 41.71 53.17
CA ARG A 151 -3.20 41.94 52.80
C ARG A 151 -3.89 40.61 52.54
N VAL A 152 -4.85 40.33 53.41
CA VAL A 152 -5.90 39.34 53.20
C VAL A 152 -6.86 39.90 52.16
N VAL A 153 -7.10 39.15 51.08
CA VAL A 153 -8.23 39.36 50.16
C VAL A 153 -8.96 38.02 50.04
N PRO A 154 -10.20 37.89 50.53
CA PRO A 154 -11.06 36.76 50.21
C PRO A 154 -12.03 37.14 49.08
N ARG A 155 -12.32 36.18 48.18
CA ARG A 155 -13.46 36.08 47.24
C ARG A 155 -13.09 34.97 46.24
N GLY A 156 -13.86 33.92 45.97
CA GLY A 156 -15.20 33.48 46.35
C GLY A 156 -15.46 32.15 45.61
N PRO A 157 -16.50 31.37 45.95
CA PRO A 157 -16.72 30.04 45.39
C PRO A 157 -17.35 30.14 43.99
N ARG A 158 -16.75 29.51 42.98
CA ARG A 158 -17.38 29.32 41.67
C ARG A 158 -18.18 28.01 41.68
N ARG A 159 -19.50 28.16 41.61
CA ARG A 159 -20.49 27.08 41.43
C ARG A 159 -20.34 26.45 40.03
N PRO A 160 -20.54 25.13 39.88
CA PRO A 160 -20.63 24.51 38.56
C PRO A 160 -21.99 24.83 37.93
N SER A 161 -21.98 25.46 36.76
CA SER A 161 -23.17 25.73 35.95
C SER A 161 -23.60 24.45 35.23
N ALA A 162 -24.71 23.89 35.70
CA ALA A 162 -25.54 22.97 34.94
C ALA A 162 -25.99 23.63 33.63
N LEU A 163 -25.48 23.11 32.52
CA LEU A 163 -26.05 23.31 31.18
C LEU A 163 -25.79 22.04 30.35
N TRP A 164 -26.08 20.90 30.96
CA TRP A 164 -26.52 19.72 30.25
C TRP A 164 -28.02 19.90 30.02
N LEU A 165 -28.43 19.88 28.75
CA LEU A 165 -29.76 19.64 28.20
C LEU A 165 -30.01 20.59 27.03
N LEU A 166 -29.52 20.20 25.84
CA LEU A 166 -30.14 20.36 24.51
C LEU A 166 -29.10 19.96 23.46
N PRO A 167 -29.07 18.68 23.06
CA PRO A 167 -29.58 18.39 21.72
C PRO A 167 -30.24 17.01 21.64
N LEU A 168 -31.48 16.87 22.14
CA LEU A 168 -32.27 15.63 21.99
C LEU A 168 -33.42 15.78 20.95
N VAL A 169 -33.44 16.86 20.17
CA VAL A 169 -34.57 17.15 19.26
C VAL A 169 -34.20 17.08 17.77
N VAL A 170 -32.91 17.01 17.41
CA VAL A 170 -32.51 16.96 15.98
C VAL A 170 -32.30 15.52 15.46
N THR A 171 -32.12 14.53 16.33
CA THR A 171 -31.91 13.13 15.93
C THR A 171 -33.17 12.41 15.44
N ALA A 172 -34.37 12.94 15.69
CA ALA A 172 -35.63 12.34 15.25
C ALA A 172 -36.02 12.66 13.79
N ALA A 173 -35.41 13.68 13.18
CA ALA A 173 -35.75 14.08 11.80
C ALA A 173 -34.92 13.35 10.72
N VAL A 174 -33.70 12.88 11.06
CA VAL A 174 -32.79 12.24 10.10
C VAL A 174 -33.09 10.74 9.94
N THR A 175 -33.61 10.08 10.97
CA THR A 175 -34.01 8.66 10.91
C THR A 175 -35.23 8.40 10.03
N ALA A 176 -36.13 9.37 9.86
CA ALA A 176 -37.28 9.23 8.98
C ALA A 176 -36.92 9.26 7.48
N TYR A 177 -35.75 9.80 7.11
CA TYR A 177 -35.34 9.91 5.70
C TYR A 177 -34.61 8.66 5.18
N PHE A 178 -33.97 7.88 6.06
CA PHE A 178 -33.22 6.68 5.65
C PHE A 178 -34.07 5.39 5.56
N VAL A 179 -35.29 5.37 6.11
CA VAL A 179 -36.18 4.20 6.04
C VAL A 179 -37.08 4.21 4.78
N GLY A 180 -37.22 5.35 4.09
CA GLY A 180 -38.08 5.47 2.89
C GLY A 180 -37.45 5.03 1.56
N GLY A 181 -36.13 4.76 1.53
CA GLY A 181 -35.39 4.55 0.26
C GLY A 181 -35.16 3.10 -0.16
N TRP A 182 -35.48 2.11 0.68
CA TRP A 182 -35.17 0.70 0.42
C TRP A 182 -36.42 -0.20 0.29
N ALA A 183 -37.61 0.39 0.20
CA ALA A 183 -38.90 -0.31 0.18
C ALA A 183 -39.64 -0.18 -1.16
N SER A 184 -38.96 -0.35 -2.30
CA SER A 184 -39.64 -0.48 -3.60
C SER A 184 -38.94 -1.45 -4.55
N SER A 185 -39.15 -2.75 -4.30
CA SER A 185 -39.31 -3.77 -5.35
C SER A 185 -39.71 -5.12 -4.76
N GLU A 186 -40.93 -5.19 -4.22
CA GLU A 186 -41.63 -6.47 -4.04
C GLU A 186 -42.81 -6.57 -5.01
N LEU A 187 -43.01 -7.81 -5.48
CA LEU A 187 -44.22 -8.45 -5.98
C LEU A 187 -44.58 -8.36 -7.48
N GLY A 188 -44.29 -9.49 -8.14
CA GLY A 188 -45.30 -10.20 -8.93
C GLY A 188 -45.43 -11.64 -8.39
N PRO A 189 -46.64 -12.14 -8.05
CA PRO A 189 -46.85 -13.48 -7.50
C PRO A 189 -47.07 -14.48 -8.63
N MET A 190 -46.48 -15.68 -8.54
CA MET A 190 -46.92 -16.84 -9.32
C MET A 190 -46.64 -18.11 -8.50
N ASP A 191 -47.72 -18.63 -7.93
CA ASP A 191 -47.84 -20.00 -7.46
C ASP A 191 -47.64 -20.99 -8.63
N ALA A 192 -46.67 -21.91 -8.52
CA ALA A 192 -46.73 -23.20 -9.20
C ALA A 192 -45.75 -24.23 -8.60
N ARG A 193 -46.30 -25.11 -7.75
CA ARG A 193 -46.01 -26.55 -7.55
C ARG A 193 -44.56 -27.08 -7.58
N PRO A 194 -44.14 -27.89 -6.58
CA PRO A 194 -42.84 -28.55 -6.60
C PRO A 194 -42.88 -29.74 -7.58
N ARG A 195 -42.12 -29.66 -8.67
CA ARG A 195 -41.73 -30.83 -9.47
C ARG A 195 -40.23 -31.00 -9.38
N GLY A 196 -39.83 -32.18 -8.92
CA GLY A 196 -38.56 -32.85 -9.19
C GLY A 196 -37.33 -31.97 -9.01
N ALA A 197 -36.66 -32.11 -7.87
CA ALA A 197 -35.26 -31.72 -7.73
C ALA A 197 -34.43 -32.52 -8.76
N VAL A 198 -34.29 -31.97 -9.96
CA VAL A 198 -33.13 -32.21 -10.80
C VAL A 198 -32.03 -31.41 -10.14
N SER A 199 -31.20 -32.10 -9.38
CA SER A 199 -29.90 -31.62 -8.96
C SER A 199 -29.09 -31.32 -10.22
N VAL A 200 -29.21 -30.09 -10.72
CA VAL A 200 -28.24 -29.54 -11.65
C VAL A 200 -26.98 -29.35 -10.82
N SER A 201 -26.07 -30.31 -10.94
CA SER A 201 -24.69 -30.15 -10.54
C SER A 201 -24.21 -28.84 -11.14
N LEU A 202 -24.03 -27.82 -10.31
CA LEU A 202 -23.25 -26.64 -10.67
C LEU A 202 -21.86 -27.18 -10.98
N GLU A 203 -21.60 -27.39 -12.27
CA GLU A 203 -20.27 -27.59 -12.79
C GLU A 203 -19.43 -26.44 -12.26
N SER A 204 -18.58 -26.78 -11.30
CA SER A 204 -17.60 -25.90 -10.70
C SER A 204 -16.84 -25.25 -11.83
N VAL A 205 -17.16 -23.99 -12.13
CA VAL A 205 -16.39 -23.16 -13.06
C VAL A 205 -14.99 -23.15 -12.50
N GLU A 206 -14.13 -23.90 -13.18
CA GLU A 206 -12.72 -24.03 -12.88
C GLU A 206 -12.13 -22.62 -12.79
N PRO A 207 -11.61 -22.19 -11.63
CA PRO A 207 -11.06 -20.86 -11.50
C PRO A 207 -9.92 -20.74 -12.50
N LEU A 208 -10.11 -19.90 -13.53
CA LEU A 208 -9.08 -19.58 -14.51
C LEU A 208 -7.74 -19.37 -13.79
N PRO A 209 -6.64 -19.97 -14.26
CA PRO A 209 -5.34 -19.89 -13.62
C PRO A 209 -4.86 -18.44 -13.68
N VAL A 210 -5.13 -17.67 -12.63
CA VAL A 210 -4.57 -16.34 -12.47
C VAL A 210 -3.09 -16.56 -12.16
N PRO A 211 -2.17 -16.11 -13.03
CA PRO A 211 -0.76 -16.37 -12.84
C PRO A 211 -0.35 -15.79 -11.49
N SER A 212 0.25 -16.66 -10.70
CA SER A 212 0.70 -16.33 -9.37
C SER A 212 1.78 -15.24 -9.45
N VAL A 213 1.87 -14.39 -8.43
CA VAL A 213 2.91 -13.35 -8.31
C VAL A 213 4.32 -13.83 -8.73
N PRO A 214 4.78 -15.04 -8.36
CA PRO A 214 6.06 -15.55 -8.84
C PRO A 214 6.13 -15.85 -10.35
N GLU A 215 5.04 -16.31 -10.98
CA GLU A 215 5.02 -16.59 -12.43
C GLU A 215 5.10 -15.31 -13.26
N LEU A 216 4.47 -14.24 -12.80
CA LEU A 216 4.57 -12.92 -13.43
C LEU A 216 5.95 -12.31 -13.28
N ALA A 217 6.57 -12.46 -12.10
CA ALA A 217 7.95 -12.03 -11.88
C ALA A 217 8.93 -12.81 -12.78
N LEU A 218 8.67 -14.10 -13.00
CA LEU A 218 9.46 -14.94 -13.89
C LEU A 218 9.35 -14.48 -15.34
N ARG A 219 8.13 -14.29 -15.86
CA ARG A 219 7.92 -13.75 -17.22
C ARG A 219 8.55 -12.38 -17.42
N ARG A 220 8.50 -11.51 -16.41
CA ARG A 220 9.14 -10.18 -16.44
C ARG A 220 10.67 -10.27 -16.45
N ALA A 221 11.23 -11.18 -15.66
CA ALA A 221 12.66 -11.42 -15.63
C ALA A 221 13.18 -11.99 -16.96
N GLU A 222 12.42 -12.87 -17.60
CA GLU A 222 12.72 -13.41 -18.94
C GLU A 222 12.72 -12.29 -19.99
N ALA A 223 11.66 -11.48 -20.04
CA ALA A 223 11.60 -10.35 -20.98
C ALA A 223 12.77 -9.36 -20.82
N LEU A 224 13.14 -9.02 -19.58
CA LEU A 224 14.29 -8.15 -19.29
C LEU A 224 15.62 -8.80 -19.66
N ALA A 225 15.74 -10.12 -19.55
CA ALA A 225 16.93 -10.86 -19.94
C ALA A 225 17.11 -10.90 -21.46
N ASP A 226 16.01 -11.05 -22.21
CA ASP A 226 16.00 -10.99 -23.68
C ASP A 226 16.37 -9.59 -24.20
N GLU A 227 16.00 -8.54 -23.45
CA GLU A 227 16.44 -7.15 -23.68
C GLU A 227 17.92 -6.90 -23.29
N GLY A 228 18.63 -7.89 -22.74
CA GLY A 228 20.02 -7.76 -22.28
C GLY A 228 20.19 -7.05 -20.93
N ARG A 229 19.10 -6.73 -20.23
CA ARG A 229 19.09 -6.01 -18.94
C ARG A 229 19.16 -6.99 -17.76
N VAL A 230 20.23 -7.78 -17.75
CA VAL A 230 20.41 -8.93 -16.83
C VAL A 230 20.39 -8.53 -15.35
N SER A 231 20.96 -7.37 -14.99
CA SER A 231 20.97 -6.85 -13.62
C SER A 231 19.56 -6.48 -13.11
N GLU A 232 18.72 -5.93 -13.98
CA GLU A 232 17.34 -5.57 -13.64
C GLU A 232 16.44 -6.81 -13.54
N ALA A 233 16.66 -7.80 -14.41
CA ALA A 233 16.00 -9.10 -14.32
C ALA A 233 16.26 -9.78 -12.95
N LEU A 234 17.51 -9.74 -12.47
CA LEU A 234 17.86 -10.25 -11.14
C LEU A 234 17.21 -9.45 -10.00
N GLY A 235 17.09 -8.13 -10.15
CA GLY A 235 16.38 -7.27 -9.20
C GLY A 235 14.90 -7.65 -9.05
N VAL A 236 14.21 -7.88 -10.17
CA VAL A 236 12.81 -8.34 -10.16
C VAL A 236 12.69 -9.69 -9.46
N LEU A 237 13.56 -10.65 -9.78
CA LEU A 237 13.54 -11.97 -9.12
C LEU A 237 13.82 -11.88 -7.61
N ALA A 238 14.63 -10.91 -7.15
CA ALA A 238 14.94 -10.71 -5.73
C ALA A 238 13.75 -10.21 -4.91
N THR A 239 12.77 -9.54 -5.53
CA THR A 239 11.55 -9.07 -4.84
C THR A 239 10.60 -10.21 -4.46
N VAL A 240 10.67 -11.34 -5.16
CA VAL A 240 9.91 -12.55 -4.84
C VAL A 240 10.68 -13.32 -3.77
N GLY A 241 10.24 -13.17 -2.52
CA GLY A 241 10.88 -13.81 -1.37
C GLY A 241 10.97 -15.34 -1.51
N ARG A 242 12.00 -15.94 -0.89
CA ARG A 242 12.25 -17.40 -0.79
C ARG A 242 11.17 -18.13 0.04
N GLY A 243 9.91 -18.02 -0.38
CA GLY A 243 8.77 -18.71 0.23
C GLY A 243 8.67 -20.14 -0.28
N ALA A 244 8.46 -21.09 0.64
CA ALA A 244 8.28 -22.50 0.33
C ALA A 244 7.06 -22.69 -0.59
N GLY A 245 7.31 -23.05 -1.85
CA GLY A 245 6.30 -23.25 -2.88
C GLY A 245 6.62 -22.58 -4.21
N VAL A 246 7.56 -21.62 -4.24
CA VAL A 246 7.95 -20.90 -5.46
C VAL A 246 9.08 -21.64 -6.19
N GLY A 247 8.65 -22.64 -6.97
CA GLY A 247 9.23 -23.20 -8.19
C GLY A 247 10.76 -23.23 -8.36
N GLN A 248 11.29 -24.45 -8.45
CA GLN A 248 12.61 -24.81 -9.00
C GLN A 248 13.01 -24.02 -10.28
N GLY A 249 12.04 -23.60 -11.11
CA GLY A 249 12.27 -22.76 -12.29
C GLY A 249 12.77 -21.35 -12.00
N LEU A 250 12.34 -20.71 -10.90
CA LEU A 250 12.78 -19.37 -10.52
C LEU A 250 14.25 -19.36 -10.10
N GLU A 251 14.68 -20.35 -9.32
CA GLU A 251 16.08 -20.50 -8.92
C GLU A 251 16.97 -20.95 -10.07
N ALA A 252 16.45 -21.78 -10.99
CA ALA A 252 17.15 -22.15 -12.22
C ALA A 252 17.44 -20.92 -13.10
N LEU A 253 16.44 -20.06 -13.32
CA LEU A 253 16.60 -18.83 -14.10
C LEU A 253 17.58 -17.86 -13.42
N ARG A 254 17.48 -17.69 -12.09
CA ARG A 254 18.44 -16.87 -11.32
C ARG A 254 19.87 -17.37 -11.51
N GLY A 255 20.10 -18.68 -11.39
CA GLY A 255 21.41 -19.28 -11.59
C GLY A 255 21.96 -19.09 -13.01
N GLN A 256 21.10 -19.19 -14.03
CA GLN A 256 21.48 -18.96 -15.42
C GLN A 256 21.88 -17.50 -15.68
N LEU A 257 21.13 -16.54 -15.16
CA LEU A 257 21.41 -15.11 -15.32
C LEU A 257 22.68 -14.70 -14.56
N GLN A 258 22.92 -15.24 -13.38
CA GLN A 258 24.16 -15.01 -12.62
C GLN A 258 25.40 -15.51 -13.37
N ARG A 259 25.34 -16.71 -13.99
CA ARG A 259 26.45 -17.22 -14.81
C ARG A 259 26.74 -16.34 -16.01
N ARG A 260 25.70 -15.90 -16.74
CA ARG A 260 25.86 -14.96 -17.87
C ARG A 260 26.53 -13.65 -17.45
N LEU A 261 26.20 -13.13 -16.26
CA LEU A 261 26.82 -11.92 -15.72
C LEU A 261 28.30 -12.13 -15.43
N VAL A 262 28.65 -13.24 -14.79
CA VAL A 262 30.05 -13.61 -14.50
C VAL A 262 30.85 -13.82 -15.79
N ASP A 263 30.29 -14.55 -16.76
CA ASP A 263 30.93 -14.81 -18.04
C ASP A 263 31.12 -13.50 -18.85
N GLY A 264 30.14 -12.60 -18.83
CA GLY A 264 30.22 -11.29 -19.47
C GLY A 264 31.30 -10.38 -18.86
N VAL A 265 31.45 -10.39 -17.53
CA VAL A 265 32.51 -9.65 -16.83
C VAL A 265 33.89 -10.20 -17.18
N THR A 266 34.06 -11.53 -17.20
CA THR A 266 35.35 -12.15 -17.56
C THR A 266 35.72 -12.00 -19.04
N ALA A 267 34.73 -11.85 -19.94
CA ALA A 267 34.96 -11.55 -21.35
C ALA A 267 35.36 -10.08 -21.57
N GLY A 268 34.73 -9.14 -20.85
CA GLY A 268 35.09 -7.72 -20.87
C GLY A 268 36.52 -7.47 -20.39
N ASP A 269 36.94 -8.15 -19.32
CA ASP A 269 38.27 -8.01 -18.71
C ASP A 269 39.41 -8.57 -19.59
N ARG A 270 39.12 -9.62 -20.40
CA ARG A 270 40.09 -10.17 -21.39
C ARG A 270 40.23 -9.30 -22.65
N GLY A 271 39.22 -8.49 -23.00
CA GLY A 271 39.27 -7.58 -24.14
C GLY A 271 40.20 -6.40 -23.91
N THR A 272 40.27 -5.91 -22.67
CA THR A 272 41.13 -4.79 -22.26
C THR A 272 42.62 -5.16 -22.17
N LEU A 273 42.97 -6.42 -21.96
CA LEU A 273 44.37 -6.86 -21.85
C LEU A 273 45.03 -7.19 -23.19
N ARG A 274 44.33 -7.08 -24.33
CA ARG A 274 44.87 -7.46 -25.66
C ARG A 274 45.26 -6.28 -26.57
N SER A 275 45.17 -5.03 -26.09
CA SER A 275 45.40 -3.82 -26.91
C SER A 275 46.56 -2.93 -26.45
N THR A 276 47.55 -3.48 -25.75
CA THR A 276 48.82 -2.80 -25.41
C THR A 276 50.00 -3.72 -25.66
N ASP A 277 50.17 -4.19 -26.90
CA ASP A 277 51.48 -4.63 -27.36
C ASP A 277 51.61 -4.45 -28.89
N ALA A 278 51.87 -3.19 -29.29
CA ALA A 278 52.36 -2.86 -30.61
C ALA A 278 53.53 -1.89 -30.43
N ALA A 279 54.67 -2.45 -30.04
CA ALA A 279 55.94 -1.75 -30.01
C ALA A 279 56.39 -1.38 -31.44
N PRO A 280 56.80 -0.14 -31.72
CA PRO A 280 57.40 0.22 -32.99
C PRO A 280 58.90 -0.13 -33.01
N THR A 281 59.27 -1.20 -33.70
CA THR A 281 60.66 -1.47 -34.09
C THR A 281 60.98 -0.76 -35.39
N GLY A 282 61.80 0.30 -35.30
CA GLY A 282 62.32 1.01 -36.47
C GLY A 282 63.56 1.80 -36.10
N ARG A 283 64.70 1.12 -36.01
CA ARG A 283 66.04 1.73 -35.86
C ARG A 283 66.66 1.84 -37.26
N PRO A 284 67.11 3.02 -37.72
CA PRO A 284 67.90 3.13 -38.94
C PRO A 284 69.40 3.13 -38.64
N THR A 285 70.16 2.36 -39.39
CA THR A 285 71.62 2.50 -39.65
C THR A 285 71.94 1.72 -40.93
N PRO A 286 73.04 2.01 -41.66
CA PRO A 286 74.13 2.95 -41.34
C PRO A 286 74.08 4.28 -42.09
#